data_AF-A0A958C5D7-F1
#
_entry.id   AF-A0A958C5D7-F1
#
_cell.length_a   1.000
_cell.length_b   1.000
_cell.length_c   1.000
_cell.angle_alpha   90.00
_cell.angle_beta   90.00
_cell.angle_gamma   90.00
#
_symmetry.space_group_name_H-M   'P 1'
#
loop_
_entity.id
_entity.type
_entity.pdbx_description
1 polymer ?
#
loop_
_entity_poly.entity_id
_entity_poly.type
_entity_poly.pdbx_seq_one_letter_code
_entity_poly.pdbx_strand_id
1 'polypeptide(L)'
;MIPVTRELPADLETPVSVYLKLRDGSPSFLLESVEKGEQLGRYSFIGVQAPMSLTARGGRVTTKGAGGAVLESHEYGDPLDAVKEA
;
A
#
# COMPACT_ATOMS: atom_id res chain seq x y z
N MET A 1 -3.06 -14.89 8.38
CA MET A 1 -2.30 -14.74 7.11
C MET A 1 -0.94 -15.41 7.28
N ILE A 2 -0.44 -16.12 6.26
CA ILE A 2 0.89 -16.75 6.26
C ILE A 2 1.71 -16.07 5.15
N PRO A 3 2.82 -15.35 5.45
CA PRO A 3 3.63 -14.72 4.41
C PRO A 3 4.45 -15.77 3.66
N VAL A 4 4.43 -15.68 2.32
CA VAL A 4 5.33 -16.45 1.46
C VAL A 4 6.42 -15.49 0.97
N THR A 5 7.67 -15.80 1.28
CA THR A 5 8.80 -14.86 1.07
C THR A 5 9.89 -15.48 0.21
N ARG A 6 10.64 -14.61 -0.47
CA ARG A 6 11.86 -14.96 -1.20
C ARG A 6 12.82 -13.77 -1.17
N GLU A 7 14.10 -14.05 -0.96
CA GLU A 7 15.18 -13.05 -1.07
C GLU A 7 15.83 -13.13 -2.45
N LEU A 8 16.13 -11.96 -3.04
CA LEU A 8 16.67 -11.81 -4.38
C LEU A 8 17.85 -10.82 -4.37
N PRO A 9 18.91 -11.04 -5.16
CA PRO A 9 19.97 -10.04 -5.36
C PRO A 9 19.41 -8.77 -6.00
N ALA A 10 19.78 -7.61 -5.47
CA ALA A 10 19.26 -6.31 -5.91
C ALA A 10 20.33 -5.20 -5.80
N ASP A 11 21.61 -5.56 -5.86
CA ASP A 11 22.73 -4.66 -5.58
C ASP A 11 22.83 -3.46 -6.54
N LEU A 12 22.22 -3.58 -7.73
CA LEU A 12 22.12 -2.52 -8.75
C LEU A 12 20.78 -1.78 -8.73
N GLU A 13 19.90 -2.15 -7.81
CA GLU A 13 18.58 -1.57 -7.68
C GLU A 13 18.57 -0.54 -6.56
N THR A 14 17.91 0.59 -6.81
CA THR A 14 17.42 1.49 -5.75
C THR A 14 15.95 1.19 -5.46
N PRO A 15 15.44 1.50 -4.26
CA PRO A 15 14.01 1.32 -3.97
C PRO A 15 13.09 1.96 -5.02
N VAL A 16 13.45 3.16 -5.51
CA VAL A 16 12.74 3.84 -6.60
C VAL A 16 12.75 3.01 -7.89
N SER A 17 13.90 2.46 -8.29
CA SER A 17 13.99 1.65 -9.51
C SER A 17 13.16 0.36 -9.42
N VAL A 18 13.13 -0.28 -8.25
CA VAL A 18 12.27 -1.46 -8.01
C VAL A 18 10.79 -1.06 -8.05
N TYR A 19 10.42 0.04 -7.39
CA TYR A 19 9.04 0.53 -7.40
C TYR A 19 8.54 0.81 -8.84
N LEU A 20 9.37 1.46 -9.65
CA LEU A 20 9.03 1.74 -11.05
C LEU A 20 8.89 0.46 -11.90
N LYS A 21 9.64 -0.60 -11.59
CA LYS A 21 9.54 -1.90 -12.27
C LYS A 21 8.31 -2.70 -11.85
N LEU A 22 7.88 -2.57 -10.58
CA LEU A 22 6.78 -3.37 -10.02
C LEU A 22 5.40 -2.73 -10.16
N ARG A 23 5.32 -1.39 -10.21
CA ARG A 23 4.01 -0.71 -10.31
C ARG A 23 3.37 -1.00 -11.67
N ASP A 24 2.06 -1.26 -11.65
CA ASP A 24 1.28 -1.58 -12.85
C ASP A 24 0.10 -0.61 -13.09
N GLY A 25 0.10 0.52 -12.38
CA GLY A 25 -0.98 1.52 -12.42
C GLY A 25 -2.12 1.25 -11.44
N SER A 26 -2.15 0.08 -10.78
CA SER A 26 -2.99 -0.14 -9.61
C SER A 26 -2.50 0.68 -8.40
N PRO A 27 -3.32 0.87 -7.34
CA PRO A 27 -2.86 1.51 -6.12
C PRO A 27 -1.60 0.83 -5.58
N SER A 28 -0.54 1.63 -5.44
CA SER A 28 0.78 1.19 -4.99
C SER A 28 1.44 2.26 -4.11
N PHE A 29 2.41 1.85 -3.30
CA PHE A 29 3.18 2.76 -2.48
C PHE A 29 4.67 2.40 -2.47
N LEU A 30 5.48 3.41 -2.21
CA LEU A 30 6.88 3.32 -1.82
C LEU A 30 7.02 4.13 -0.53
N LEU A 31 7.45 3.48 0.55
CA LEU A 31 7.75 4.12 1.82
C LEU A 31 9.25 4.04 2.06
N GLU A 32 9.89 5.19 2.15
CA GLU A 32 11.31 5.31 2.47
C GLU A 32 11.45 6.05 3.79
N SER A 33 12.29 5.53 4.69
CA SER A 33 12.63 6.23 5.92
C SER A 33 13.82 7.15 5.69
N VAL A 34 13.83 8.31 6.33
CA VAL A 34 14.98 9.23 6.37
C VAL A 34 15.34 9.43 7.83
N GLU A 35 16.53 9.03 8.24
CA GLU A 35 17.08 9.36 9.56
C GLU A 35 17.89 10.66 9.46
N LYS A 36 17.62 11.59 10.38
CA LYS A 36 18.29 12.90 10.59
C LYS A 36 19.08 13.42 9.37
N GLY A 37 18.39 14.18 8.53
CA GLY A 37 19.00 15.07 7.54
C GLY A 37 19.25 14.42 6.19
N GLU A 38 20.04 13.34 6.12
CA GLU A 38 20.55 12.84 4.83
C GLU A 38 20.77 11.31 4.74
N GLN A 39 20.57 10.54 5.82
CA GLN A 39 20.76 9.08 5.75
C GLN A 39 19.45 8.38 5.43
N LEU A 40 19.43 7.65 4.32
CA LEU A 40 18.35 6.70 4.03
C LEU A 40 18.29 5.68 5.16
N GLY A 41 17.08 5.44 5.66
CA GLY A 41 16.84 4.38 6.61
C GLY A 41 17.17 3.01 6.02
N ARG A 42 17.44 2.04 6.89
CA ARG A 42 17.91 0.70 6.50
C ARG A 42 16.97 -0.07 5.58
N TYR A 43 15.68 0.29 5.57
CA TYR A 43 14.65 -0.40 4.81
C TYR A 43 13.73 0.57 4.08
N SER A 44 13.33 0.16 2.88
CA SER A 44 12.22 0.73 2.12
C SER A 44 11.15 -0.34 1.94
N PHE A 45 9.88 0.06 1.96
CA PHE A 45 8.74 -0.84 1.77
C PHE A 45 8.01 -0.50 0.47
N ILE A 46 7.75 -1.51 -0.34
CA ILE A 46 7.00 -1.39 -1.60
C ILE A 46 5.77 -2.27 -1.52
N GLY A 47 4.61 -1.67 -1.74
CA GLY A 47 3.34 -2.38 -1.91
C GLY A 47 2.81 -2.12 -3.32
N VAL A 48 2.46 -3.19 -4.03
CA VAL A 48 1.86 -3.14 -5.37
C VAL A 48 0.68 -4.10 -5.42
N GLN A 49 -0.23 -3.91 -6.37
CA GLN A 49 -1.33 -4.84 -6.64
C GLN A 49 -2.17 -5.15 -5.39
N ALA A 50 -2.49 -4.11 -4.61
CA ALA A 50 -3.30 -4.27 -3.42
C ALA A 50 -4.63 -4.98 -3.78
N PRO A 51 -4.96 -6.11 -3.13
CA PRO A 51 -6.17 -6.87 -3.47
C PRO A 51 -7.46 -6.11 -3.08
N MET A 52 -7.32 -5.10 -2.23
CA MET A 52 -8.41 -4.27 -1.74
C MET A 52 -7.89 -2.87 -1.38
N SER A 53 -8.75 -1.87 -1.50
CA SER A 53 -8.52 -0.52 -0.97
C SER A 53 -9.79 -0.01 -0.28
N LEU A 54 -9.61 0.70 0.84
CA LEU A 54 -10.69 1.31 1.59
C LEU A 54 -10.55 2.84 1.49
N THR A 55 -11.63 3.54 1.16
CA THR A 55 -11.63 5.01 1.02
C THR A 55 -12.78 5.60 1.83
N ALA A 56 -12.46 6.41 2.84
CA ALA A 56 -13.45 7.19 3.59
C ALA A 56 -13.52 8.61 3.03
N ARG A 57 -14.70 9.03 2.56
CA ARG A 57 -14.94 10.37 2.02
C ARG A 57 -16.38 10.81 2.26
N GLY A 58 -16.56 11.98 2.88
CA GLY A 58 -17.88 12.61 3.03
C GLY A 58 -18.89 11.75 3.81
N GLY A 59 -18.47 11.12 4.92
CA GLY A 59 -19.35 10.28 5.75
C GLY A 59 -19.62 8.89 5.17
N ARG A 60 -18.96 8.51 4.06
CA ARG A 60 -19.09 7.21 3.42
C ARG A 60 -17.74 6.51 3.31
N VAL A 61 -17.71 5.21 3.63
CA VAL A 61 -16.59 4.32 3.35
C VAL A 61 -16.93 3.50 2.12
N THR A 62 -15.96 3.36 1.22
CA THR A 62 -16.07 2.52 0.03
C THR A 62 -14.90 1.54 0.00
N THR A 63 -15.23 0.25 -0.06
CA THR A 63 -14.28 -0.83 -0.25
C THR A 63 -14.25 -1.20 -1.72
N LYS A 64 -13.06 -1.15 -2.33
CA LYS A 64 -12.83 -1.60 -3.70
C LYS A 64 -11.94 -2.82 -3.72
N GLY A 65 -12.26 -3.79 -4.55
CA GLY A 65 -11.41 -4.97 -4.80
C GLY A 65 -10.33 -4.69 -5.84
N ALA A 66 -9.56 -5.73 -6.16
CA ALA A 66 -8.58 -5.69 -7.24
C ALA A 66 -9.24 -5.21 -8.56
N GLY A 67 -8.58 -4.27 -9.25
CA GLY A 67 -9.11 -3.65 -10.47
C GLY A 67 -10.12 -2.52 -10.24
N GLY A 68 -10.43 -2.16 -8.98
CA GLY A 68 -11.22 -0.96 -8.65
C GLY A 68 -12.73 -1.15 -8.61
N ALA A 69 -13.22 -2.39 -8.77
CA ALA A 69 -14.63 -2.71 -8.59
C ALA A 69 -15.05 -2.42 -7.15
N VAL A 70 -16.17 -1.68 -6.97
CA VAL A 70 -16.73 -1.43 -5.65
C VAL A 70 -17.34 -2.73 -5.12
N LEU A 71 -16.82 -3.21 -3.99
CA LEU A 71 -17.34 -4.40 -3.31
C LEU A 71 -18.45 -4.00 -2.35
N GLU A 72 -18.21 -2.96 -1.55
CA GLU A 72 -19.14 -2.48 -0.53
C GLU A 72 -19.03 -0.97 -0.35
N SER A 73 -20.14 -0.36 0.10
CA SER A 73 -20.18 1.06 0.42
C SER A 73 -21.26 1.32 1.48
N HIS A 74 -20.90 1.95 2.59
CA HIS A 74 -21.81 2.24 3.71
C HIS A 74 -21.46 3.58 4.38
N GLU A 75 -22.41 4.13 5.16
CA GLU A 75 -22.18 5.30 6.01
C GLU A 75 -21.39 4.92 7.26
N TYR A 76 -20.53 5.81 7.74
CA TYR A 76 -19.70 5.58 8.93
C TYR A 76 -19.82 6.74 9.92
N GLY A 77 -19.61 6.45 11.21
CA GLY A 77 -19.42 7.47 12.25
C GLY A 77 -17.97 7.94 12.31
N ASP A 78 -17.07 7.09 12.78
CA ASP A 78 -15.61 7.28 12.76
C ASP A 78 -14.99 6.45 11.62
N PRO A 79 -14.18 7.03 10.72
CA PRO A 79 -13.59 6.29 9.61
C PRO A 79 -12.58 5.23 10.05
N LEU A 80 -12.04 5.33 11.27
CA LEU A 80 -11.12 4.32 11.83
C LEU A 80 -11.85 3.07 12.27
N ASP A 81 -13.15 3.13 12.57
CA ASP A 81 -13.92 1.94 12.90
C ASP A 81 -14.03 1.01 11.68
N ALA A 82 -14.21 1.59 10.48
CA ALA A 82 -14.20 0.84 9.23
C ALA A 82 -12.86 0.14 8.94
N VAL A 83 -11.74 0.61 9.50
CA VAL A 83 -10.43 -0.02 9.36
C VAL A 83 -10.21 -1.13 10.38
N LYS A 84 -10.78 -1.02 11.59
CA LYS A 84 -10.64 -2.04 12.64
C LYS A 84 -11.37 -3.34 12.30
N GLU A 85 -12.43 -3.25 11.52
CA GLU A 85 -13.28 -4.38 11.12
C GLU A 85 -12.84 -5.07 9.83
N ALA A 86 -11.85 -4.50 9.12
CA ALA A 86 -11.36 -4.96 7.82
C ALA A 86 -10.31 -6.07 7.88
#